data_AF-A0A5B7GLJ3-F1
#
_entry.id   AF-A0A5B7GLJ3-F1
#
_cell.length_a   1.000
_cell.length_b   1.000
_cell.length_c   1.000
_cell.angle_alpha   90.00
_cell.angle_beta   90.00
_cell.angle_gamma   90.00
#
_symmetry.space_group_name_H-M   'P 1'
#
loop_
_entity.id
_entity.type
_entity.pdbx_description
1 polymer ?
#
loop_
_entity_poly.entity_id
_entity_poly.type
_entity_poly.pdbx_seq_one_letter_code
_entity_poly.pdbx_strand_id
1 'polypeptide(L)'
;MVPILTSTVIECQRAGLKNSSFSFAAMLMRPETRGQIDERYKKKIEAIVRKPQKSEEEEKRSPCPFCSTAIEETSLECAQCQSSLPYCIATALQCVGNLCLPVRILWCNTKYNWRDFVIEML
;
A
#
# COMPACT_ATOMS: atom_id res chain seq x y z
N MET A 1 -1.99 -21.46 -7.09
CA MET A 1 -1.57 -20.42 -6.12
C MET A 1 -0.18 -19.85 -6.40
N VAL A 2 0.82 -20.67 -6.73
CA VAL A 2 2.20 -20.22 -7.06
C VAL A 2 2.31 -19.08 -8.10
N PRO A 3 1.58 -19.09 -9.24
CA PRO A 3 1.69 -17.99 -10.21
C PRO A 3 1.16 -16.65 -9.67
N ILE A 4 0.12 -16.67 -8.83
CA ILE A 4 -0.45 -15.48 -8.21
C ILE A 4 0.58 -14.86 -7.27
N LEU A 5 1.14 -15.65 -6.34
CA LEU A 5 2.17 -15.18 -5.41
C LEU A 5 3.42 -14.68 -6.14
N THR A 6 3.79 -15.30 -7.27
CA THR A 6 4.93 -14.85 -8.08
C THR A 6 4.65 -13.47 -8.67
N SER A 7 3.45 -13.24 -9.22
CA SER A 7 3.05 -11.89 -9.67
C SER A 7 3.01 -10.88 -8.52
N THR A 8 2.50 -11.27 -7.35
CA THR A 8 2.45 -10.41 -6.17
C THR A 8 3.85 -9.95 -5.76
N VAL A 9 4.83 -10.86 -5.67
CA VAL A 9 6.21 -10.49 -5.33
C VAL A 9 6.81 -9.53 -6.36
N ILE A 10 6.52 -9.73 -7.65
CA ILE A 10 7.00 -8.84 -8.72
C ILE A 10 6.39 -7.44 -8.59
N GLU A 11 5.07 -7.35 -8.35
CA GLU A 11 4.39 -6.07 -8.21
C GLU A 11 4.77 -5.35 -6.91
N CYS A 12 4.88 -6.05 -5.78
CA CYS A 12 5.39 -5.47 -4.53
C CYS A 12 6.81 -4.91 -4.70
N GLN A 13 7.68 -5.62 -5.43
CA GLN A 13 9.02 -5.14 -5.72
C GLN A 13 9.04 -3.88 -6.60
N ARG A 14 8.12 -3.79 -7.56
CA ARG A 14 7.94 -2.60 -8.42
C ARG A 14 7.38 -1.40 -7.65
N ALA A 15 6.43 -1.65 -6.75
CA ALA A 15 5.80 -0.65 -5.89
C ALA A 15 6.70 -0.18 -4.73
N GLY A 16 7.86 -0.81 -4.50
CA GLY A 16 8.76 -0.45 -3.41
C GLY A 16 8.38 -1.04 -2.04
N LEU A 17 7.34 -1.89 -1.97
CA LEU A 17 6.86 -2.60 -0.77
C LEU A 17 7.74 -3.82 -0.46
N LYS A 18 8.98 -3.58 -0.02
CA LYS A 18 10.03 -4.59 0.14
C LYS A 18 9.80 -5.58 1.30
N ASN A 19 9.23 -5.17 2.41
CA ASN A 19 8.84 -6.04 3.53
C ASN A 19 7.68 -6.95 3.14
N SER A 20 6.64 -6.42 2.47
CA SER A 20 5.56 -7.27 1.95
C SER A 20 6.09 -8.27 0.92
N SER A 21 6.92 -7.79 -0.01
CA SER A 21 7.61 -8.64 -1.01
C SER A 21 8.39 -9.79 -0.35
N PHE A 22 9.14 -9.50 0.72
CA PHE A 22 9.88 -10.52 1.47
C PHE A 22 8.97 -11.58 2.09
N SER A 23 7.85 -11.19 2.70
CA SER A 23 6.91 -12.14 3.32
C SER A 23 6.35 -13.13 2.29
N PHE A 24 5.90 -12.64 1.14
CA PHE A 24 5.40 -13.49 0.06
C PHE A 24 6.50 -14.32 -0.59
N ALA A 25 7.70 -13.76 -0.76
CA ALA A 25 8.86 -14.48 -1.28
C ALA A 25 9.29 -15.63 -0.35
N ALA A 26 9.26 -15.42 0.97
CA ALA A 26 9.54 -16.45 1.95
C ALA A 26 8.51 -17.59 1.90
N MET A 27 7.23 -17.28 1.65
CA MET A 27 6.18 -18.28 1.44
C MET A 27 6.40 -19.13 0.18
N LEU A 28 6.90 -18.52 -0.90
CA LEU A 28 7.24 -19.21 -2.14
C LEU A 28 8.49 -20.10 -2.02
N MET A 29 9.41 -19.78 -1.11
CA MET A 29 10.66 -20.54 -0.92
C MET A 29 10.50 -21.79 -0.02
N ARG A 30 9.27 -22.07 0.44
CA ARG A 30 8.94 -23.30 1.18
C ARG A 30 9.14 -24.54 0.31
N PRO A 31 9.50 -25.70 0.91
CA PRO A 31 9.80 -26.91 0.15
C PRO A 31 8.62 -27.39 -0.72
N GLU A 32 7.37 -27.13 -0.32
CA GLU A 32 6.19 -27.53 -1.10
C GLU A 32 6.02 -26.74 -2.41
N THR A 33 6.39 -25.46 -2.41
CA THR A 33 6.10 -24.50 -3.50
C THR A 33 7.33 -24.18 -4.35
N ARG A 34 8.54 -24.33 -3.80
CA ARG A 34 9.81 -23.96 -4.47
C ARG A 34 10.06 -24.64 -5.81
N GLY A 35 9.60 -25.89 -5.97
CA GLY A 35 9.75 -26.66 -7.22
C GLY A 35 8.81 -26.23 -8.35
N GLN A 36 7.75 -25.50 -8.03
CA GLN A 36 6.72 -25.07 -8.98
C GLN A 36 6.99 -23.66 -9.54
N ILE A 37 8.06 -23.00 -9.08
CA ILE A 37 8.45 -21.66 -9.53
C ILE A 37 9.29 -21.80 -10.80
N ASP A 38 8.93 -21.03 -11.82
CA ASP A 38 9.71 -20.91 -13.05
C ASP A 38 11.14 -20.41 -12.76
N GLU A 39 12.12 -21.06 -13.36
CA GLU A 39 13.56 -20.79 -13.21
C GLU A 39 13.92 -19.32 -13.48
N ARG A 40 13.15 -18.65 -14.35
CA ARG A 40 13.29 -17.23 -14.68
C ARG A 40 13.13 -16.31 -13.47
N TYR A 41 12.18 -16.64 -12.58
CA TYR A 41 11.86 -15.81 -11.41
C TYR A 41 12.51 -16.34 -10.13
N LYS A 42 12.79 -17.64 -10.08
CA LYS A 42 13.37 -18.35 -8.94
C LYS A 42 14.58 -17.59 -8.37
N LYS A 43 15.62 -17.35 -9.17
CA LYS A 43 16.85 -16.65 -8.74
C LYS A 43 16.59 -15.26 -8.15
N LYS A 44 15.62 -14.51 -8.68
CA LYS A 44 15.26 -13.18 -8.19
C LYS A 44 14.57 -13.28 -6.82
N ILE A 45 13.66 -14.22 -6.67
CA ILE A 45 12.95 -14.48 -5.40
C ILE A 45 13.94 -14.97 -4.33
N GLU A 46 14.88 -15.87 -4.68
CA GLU A 46 15.91 -16.31 -3.72
C GLU A 46 16.79 -15.14 -3.24
N ALA A 47 17.13 -14.21 -4.14
CA ALA A 47 17.92 -13.03 -3.79
C ALA A 47 17.17 -12.09 -2.82
N ILE A 48 15.85 -11.92 -3.00
CA ILE A 48 14.99 -11.11 -2.11
C ILE A 48 14.99 -11.70 -0.69
N VAL A 49 14.81 -13.02 -0.57
CA VAL A 49 14.78 -13.69 0.74
C VAL A 49 16.16 -13.69 1.40
N ARG A 50 17.23 -13.88 0.61
CA ARG A 50 18.61 -13.91 1.14
C ARG A 50 19.10 -12.54 1.60
N LYS A 51 18.68 -11.46 0.94
CA LYS A 51 19.07 -10.08 1.29
C LYS A 51 17.83 -9.19 1.38
N PRO A 52 17.07 -9.27 2.48
CA PRO A 52 15.90 -8.43 2.68
C PRO A 52 16.32 -6.95 2.74
N GLN A 53 15.70 -6.14 1.90
CA GLN A 53 15.90 -4.70 1.86
C GLN A 53 14.85 -4.07 2.78
N LYS A 54 15.24 -3.57 3.96
CA LYS A 54 14.30 -2.98 4.93
C LYS A 54 13.91 -1.52 4.64
N SER A 55 14.28 -0.98 3.48
CA SER A 55 14.02 0.43 3.13
C SER A 55 12.63 0.64 2.54
N GLU A 56 11.59 0.23 3.27
CA GLU A 56 10.23 0.72 3.01
C GLU A 56 10.11 2.15 3.54
N GLU A 57 9.46 3.02 2.77
CA GLU A 57 9.11 4.35 3.25
C GLU A 57 8.06 4.21 4.35
N GLU A 58 8.32 4.80 5.51
CA GLU A 58 7.35 4.81 6.59
C GLU A 58 6.09 5.57 6.15
N GLU A 59 4.93 4.96 6.37
CA GLU A 59 3.65 5.57 6.02
C GLU A 59 3.52 6.94 6.70
N LYS A 60 3.03 7.92 5.94
CA LYS A 60 2.81 9.26 6.46
C LYS A 60 1.78 9.18 7.59
N ARG A 61 2.10 9.87 8.68
CA ARG A 61 1.22 9.97 9.85
C ARG A 61 0.58 11.34 9.88
N SER A 62 -0.73 11.35 10.06
CA SER A 62 -1.53 12.56 10.16
C SER A 62 -2.37 12.54 11.44
N PRO A 63 -2.69 13.72 12.00
CA PRO A 63 -3.36 13.81 13.29
C PRO A 63 -4.84 13.46 13.19
N CYS A 64 -5.32 12.70 14.18
CA CYS A 64 -6.72 12.32 14.32
C CYS A 64 -7.64 13.54 14.45
N PRO A 65 -8.80 13.58 13.75
CA PRO A 65 -9.76 14.67 13.88
C PRO A 65 -10.41 14.79 15.28
N PHE A 66 -10.42 13.72 16.08
CA PHE A 66 -11.08 13.71 17.39
C PHE A 66 -10.12 13.94 18.57
N CYS A 67 -8.96 13.28 18.54
CA CYS A 67 -8.01 13.30 19.67
C CYS A 67 -6.63 13.86 19.30
N SER A 68 -6.42 14.31 18.05
CA SER A 68 -5.14 14.81 17.54
C SER A 68 -3.94 13.86 17.65
N THR A 69 -4.18 12.57 17.96
CA THR A 69 -3.12 11.55 17.98
C THR A 69 -2.62 11.31 16.56
N ALA A 70 -1.30 11.15 16.40
CA ALA A 70 -0.71 10.82 15.11
C ALA A 70 -1.07 9.37 14.72
N ILE A 71 -1.73 9.22 13.57
CA ILE A 71 -2.27 7.96 13.05
C ILE A 71 -1.80 7.79 11.60
N GLU A 72 -1.65 6.55 11.14
CA GLU A 72 -1.31 6.22 9.76
C GLU A 72 -2.45 6.61 8.81
N GLU A 73 -2.12 7.24 7.67
CA GLU A 73 -3.11 7.75 6.72
C GLU A 73 -4.08 6.69 6.17
N THR A 74 -3.65 5.42 6.13
CA THR A 74 -4.41 4.26 5.65
C THR A 74 -5.40 3.70 6.68
N SER A 75 -5.29 4.08 7.95
CA SER A 75 -6.14 3.53 9.01
C SER A 75 -7.41 4.37 9.22
N LEU A 76 -8.55 3.66 9.27
CA LEU A 76 -9.88 4.26 9.37
C LEU A 76 -10.45 4.26 10.80
N GLU A 77 -9.67 3.79 11.76
CA GLU A 77 -10.05 3.69 13.16
C GLU A 77 -8.91 4.20 14.02
N CYS A 78 -9.23 5.08 14.98
CA CYS A 78 -8.22 5.54 15.91
C CYS A 78 -8.06 4.54 17.07
N ALA A 79 -6.84 4.04 17.28
CA ALA A 79 -6.52 3.17 18.43
C ALA A 79 -6.76 3.84 19.80
N GLN A 80 -6.72 5.17 19.87
CA GLN A 80 -6.82 5.93 21.12
C GLN A 80 -8.27 6.27 21.50
N CYS A 81 -9.07 6.75 20.54
CA CYS A 81 -10.46 7.14 20.80
C CYS A 81 -11.50 6.14 20.27
N GLN A 82 -11.06 5.07 19.59
CA GLN A 82 -11.91 3.99 19.06
C GLN A 82 -13.06 4.46 18.17
N SER A 83 -12.93 5.67 17.59
CA SER A 83 -13.91 6.22 16.67
C SER A 83 -13.52 5.93 15.23
N SER A 84 -14.53 5.76 14.38
CA SER A 84 -14.36 5.66 12.93
C SER A 84 -13.99 7.04 12.36
N LEU A 85 -12.93 7.06 11.57
CA LEU A 85 -12.36 8.28 10.99
C LEU A 85 -13.01 8.56 9.64
N PRO A 86 -13.39 9.83 9.36
CA PRO A 86 -13.82 10.21 8.03
C PRO A 86 -12.65 10.07 7.04
N TYR A 87 -12.94 9.59 5.84
CA TYR A 87 -11.93 9.31 4.81
C TYR A 87 -12.38 9.77 3.42
N CYS A 88 -11.41 9.95 2.52
CA CYS A 88 -11.67 10.25 1.12
C CYS A 88 -12.11 9.00 0.36
N ILE A 89 -13.25 9.01 -0.33
CA ILE A 89 -13.63 7.86 -1.18
C ILE A 89 -12.69 7.68 -2.39
N ALA A 90 -12.04 8.74 -2.86
CA ALA A 90 -11.14 8.68 -4.01
C ALA A 90 -9.75 8.14 -3.63
N THR A 91 -9.20 8.56 -2.49
CA THR A 91 -7.84 8.19 -2.05
C THR A 91 -7.83 7.06 -1.02
N ALA A 92 -8.96 6.78 -0.38
CA ALA A 92 -9.11 5.88 0.78
C ALA A 92 -8.24 6.25 2.00
N LEU A 93 -7.77 7.50 2.09
CA LEU A 93 -6.98 8.01 3.22
C LEU A 93 -7.85 8.79 4.20
N GLN A 94 -7.47 8.79 5.48
CA GLN A 94 -8.16 9.58 6.50
C GLN A 94 -8.08 11.10 6.22
N CYS A 95 -9.13 11.81 6.59
CA CYS A 95 -9.19 13.26 6.54
C CYS A 95 -8.49 13.88 7.75
N VAL A 96 -7.77 14.99 7.54
CA VAL A 96 -7.10 15.74 8.60
C VAL A 96 -7.98 16.92 9.01
N GLY A 97 -8.70 16.75 10.12
CA GLY A 97 -9.74 17.70 10.54
C GLY A 97 -10.92 17.72 9.56
N ASN A 98 -11.45 18.92 9.24
CA ASN A 98 -12.52 19.11 8.25
C ASN A 98 -12.02 19.17 6.80
N LEU A 99 -10.70 19.12 6.58
CA LEU A 99 -10.11 19.12 5.25
C LEU A 99 -9.61 17.73 4.90
N CYS A 100 -10.20 17.16 3.86
CA CYS A 100 -9.56 16.08 3.13
C CYS A 100 -8.29 16.69 2.50
N LEU A 101 -7.10 16.27 2.95
CA LEU A 101 -5.84 16.85 2.49
C LEU A 101 -5.79 16.87 0.95
N PRO A 102 -5.24 17.95 0.37
CA PRO A 102 -5.39 18.20 -1.03
C PRO A 102 -4.46 17.25 -1.78
N VAL A 103 -5.05 16.24 -2.42
CA VAL A 103 -4.70 16.05 -3.83
C VAL A 103 -4.92 17.43 -4.46
N ARG A 104 -3.95 17.95 -5.20
CA ARG A 104 -4.02 19.25 -5.88
C ARG A 104 -5.04 19.21 -7.02
N ILE A 105 -6.24 18.71 -6.75
CA ILE A 105 -7.45 18.87 -7.54
C ILE A 105 -7.89 20.30 -7.27
N LEU A 106 -7.36 21.21 -8.07
CA LEU A 106 -8.02 22.49 -8.30
C LEU A 106 -9.49 22.17 -8.62
N TRP A 107 -10.37 22.64 -7.73
CA TRP A 107 -11.82 22.66 -7.89
C TRP A 107 -12.57 21.32 -7.70
N CYS A 108 -12.90 21.03 -6.45
CA CYS A 108 -14.19 20.43 -6.15
C CYS A 108 -15.28 21.51 -6.26
N ASN A 109 -15.75 21.77 -7.48
CA ASN A 109 -16.99 22.51 -7.69
C ASN A 109 -17.79 21.84 -8.82
N THR A 110 -18.91 21.24 -8.41
CA THR A 110 -20.13 20.86 -9.15
C THR A 110 -20.04 20.37 -10.62
N LYS A 111 -20.78 19.26 -10.85
CA LYS A 111 -21.39 18.79 -12.12
C LYS A 111 -20.56 17.91 -13.08
N TYR A 112 -20.96 16.63 -13.09
CA TYR A 112 -20.91 15.62 -14.17
C TYR A 112 -19.62 14.82 -14.43
N ASN A 113 -19.83 13.49 -14.39
CA ASN A 113 -19.22 12.41 -15.17
C ASN A 113 -17.98 11.66 -14.63
N TRP A 114 -18.21 10.39 -14.29
CA TRP A 114 -17.27 9.38 -13.76
C TRP A 114 -16.43 8.69 -14.85
N ARG A 115 -15.94 9.44 -15.83
CA ARG A 115 -15.09 8.88 -16.88
C ARG A 115 -13.92 9.81 -17.06
N ASP A 116 -12.79 9.36 -16.51
CA ASP A 116 -11.41 9.67 -16.88
C ASP A 116 -10.55 9.77 -15.61
N PHE A 117 -10.36 8.60 -14.98
CA PHE A 117 -9.31 8.35 -14.00
C PHE A 117 -7.98 8.30 -14.76
N VAL A 118 -7.43 9.47 -15.09
CA VAL A 118 -6.03 9.58 -15.50
C VAL A 118 -5.25 10.02 -14.27
N ILE A 119 -4.63 9.04 -13.60
CA ILE A 119 -3.64 9.29 -12.56
C ILE A 119 -2.36 9.71 -13.29
N GLU A 120 -2.14 11.00 -13.50
CA GLU A 120 -0.80 11.52 -13.79
C GLU A 120 -0.04 11.66 -12.46
N MET A 121 0.88 10.72 -12.23
CA MET A 121 1.98 10.89 -11.27
C MET A 121 3.00 11.88 -11.86
N LEU A 122 3.14 13.05 -11.23
CA LEU A 122 4.37 13.84 -11.27
C LEU A 122 4.77 14.22 -9.85
#